data_AF-A0AA40HZZ4-F1
#
_entry.id   AF-A0AA40HZZ4-F1
#
_cell.length_a   1.000
_cell.length_b   1.000
_cell.length_c   1.000
_cell.angle_alpha   90.00
_cell.angle_beta   90.00
_cell.angle_gamma   90.00
#
_symmetry.space_group_name_H-M   'P 1'
#
loop_
_entity.id
_entity.type
_entity.pdbx_description
1 polymer ?
#
loop_
_entity_poly.entity_id
_entity_poly.type
_entity_poly.pdbx_seq_one_letter_code
_entity_poly.pdbx_strand_id
1 'polypeptide(L)'
;MAETEEEEKVSAEASGFSDLSDSEFLDLEDTQELSDSLSKPGPSSELTGKDGKLISFPKWKKGLDVLSPMERFHLQYLYVTDLSTQNWCEQQMVYGKELPGFLAPEKAAILDTGASIHLARELELHDLVTISITSKEDTWAVKFLNMLSMIPTLQSEGCIREFPVFGEVEGVLLVGVIDELHYTPKGELELVELKTRRRPMLPLDAQKKKDCFQVSLYKYIFDAMVQGKVTTASLIQHTKLHPEKPRDLQC
;
A
#
# COMPACT_ATOMS: atom_id res chain seq x y z
N MET A 1 31.12 -21.98 -42.98
CA MET A 1 30.68 -22.44 -41.66
C MET A 1 30.39 -21.18 -40.88
N ALA A 2 29.10 -20.89 -40.71
CA ALA A 2 28.63 -19.66 -40.09
C ALA A 2 28.64 -19.87 -38.57
N GLU A 3 29.33 -18.97 -37.87
CA GLU A 3 29.23 -18.85 -36.42
C GLU A 3 27.86 -18.25 -36.10
N THR A 4 27.14 -18.88 -35.19
CA THR A 4 25.87 -18.40 -34.66
C THR A 4 26.14 -17.98 -33.22
N GLU A 5 26.10 -16.67 -32.99
CA GLU A 5 26.07 -16.08 -31.66
C GLU A 5 24.70 -16.40 -31.03
N GLU A 6 24.71 -17.11 -29.90
CA GLU A 6 23.52 -17.26 -29.06
C GLU A 6 23.32 -15.94 -28.28
N GLU A 7 22.34 -15.15 -28.71
CA GLU A 7 21.80 -14.05 -27.91
C GLU A 7 21.09 -14.64 -26.68
N GLU A 8 21.69 -14.44 -25.51
CA GLU A 8 21.09 -14.73 -24.22
C GLU A 8 19.93 -13.75 -23.96
N LYS A 9 18.72 -14.25 -24.20
CA LYS A 9 17.46 -13.54 -23.94
C LYS A 9 17.24 -13.44 -22.43
N VAL A 10 17.75 -12.37 -21.82
CA VAL A 10 17.42 -11.98 -20.43
C VAL A 10 15.91 -11.76 -20.34
N SER A 11 15.24 -12.68 -19.65
CA SER A 11 13.81 -12.57 -19.36
C SER A 11 13.59 -11.49 -18.31
N ALA A 12 12.92 -10.41 -18.73
CA ALA A 12 12.50 -9.32 -17.88
C ALA A 12 11.24 -9.74 -17.10
N GLU A 13 11.42 -10.47 -16.01
CA GLU A 13 10.38 -10.64 -14.98
C GLU A 13 11.04 -10.47 -13.60
N ALA A 14 11.33 -9.22 -13.27
CA ALA A 14 11.59 -8.79 -11.90
C ALA A 14 10.31 -8.14 -11.37
N SER A 15 9.38 -8.96 -10.87
CA SER A 15 8.24 -8.49 -10.09
C SER A 15 8.69 -8.31 -8.63
N GLY A 16 9.18 -7.11 -8.34
CA GLY A 16 9.59 -6.69 -7.00
C GLY A 16 8.62 -5.64 -6.44
N PHE A 17 8.08 -5.94 -5.26
CA PHE A 17 7.66 -4.97 -4.23
C PHE A 17 6.56 -3.93 -4.55
N SER A 18 5.80 -4.09 -5.64
CA SER A 18 4.62 -3.27 -5.89
C SER A 18 3.61 -3.31 -4.72
N ASP A 19 3.54 -4.42 -3.98
CA ASP A 19 2.46 -4.67 -3.02
C ASP A 19 2.70 -4.09 -1.60
N LEU A 20 3.86 -3.45 -1.37
CA LEU A 20 4.24 -2.96 -0.04
C LEU A 20 4.51 -1.46 0.03
N SER A 21 4.43 -0.75 -1.10
CA SER A 21 4.31 0.71 -1.06
C SER A 21 2.89 1.08 -0.64
N ASP A 22 2.75 1.88 0.40
CA ASP A 22 1.46 2.50 0.77
C ASP A 22 0.84 3.34 -0.39
N SER A 23 1.59 3.55 -1.47
CA SER A 23 1.16 4.22 -2.70
C SER A 23 0.49 3.28 -3.71
N GLU A 24 0.60 1.96 -3.53
CA GLU A 24 0.25 0.93 -4.49
C GLU A 24 -0.47 -0.22 -3.74
N PHE A 25 -1.78 -0.12 -3.48
CA PHE A 25 -2.70 -1.27 -3.53
C PHE A 25 -4.18 -0.90 -3.27
N LEU A 26 -5.01 -1.19 -4.28
CA LEU A 26 -6.38 -1.66 -4.13
C LEU A 26 -6.53 -2.97 -4.93
N ASP A 27 -5.72 -3.98 -4.64
CA ASP A 27 -6.05 -5.34 -5.09
C ASP A 27 -6.41 -6.18 -3.86
N LEU A 28 -7.72 -6.15 -3.58
CA LEU A 28 -8.36 -7.08 -2.67
C LEU A 28 -8.57 -8.39 -3.45
N GLU A 29 -7.62 -9.31 -3.36
CA GLU A 29 -7.90 -10.72 -3.63
C GLU A 29 -8.69 -11.29 -2.44
N ASP A 30 -10.00 -11.36 -2.62
CA ASP A 30 -10.86 -12.40 -2.05
C ASP A 30 -12.23 -12.30 -2.76
N THR A 31 -12.35 -12.93 -3.92
CA THR A 31 -13.67 -13.30 -4.46
C THR A 31 -13.61 -14.76 -4.87
N GLN A 32 -14.02 -15.60 -3.92
CA GLN A 32 -14.34 -16.99 -4.14
C GLN A 32 -15.38 -17.10 -5.27
N GLU A 33 -15.04 -17.87 -6.29
CA GLU A 33 -15.89 -18.20 -7.42
C GLU A 33 -17.28 -18.68 -6.96
N LEU A 34 -18.31 -17.98 -7.43
CA LEU A 34 -19.62 -18.58 -7.65
C LEU A 34 -19.97 -18.34 -9.11
N SER A 35 -19.54 -19.29 -9.94
CA SER A 35 -20.06 -19.49 -11.28
C SER A 35 -21.55 -19.80 -11.18
N ASP A 36 -22.39 -18.97 -11.79
CA ASP A 36 -23.70 -19.42 -12.25
C ASP A 36 -23.99 -18.88 -13.64
N SER A 37 -24.36 -19.85 -14.46
CA SER A 37 -24.51 -19.85 -15.91
C SER A 37 -25.58 -18.89 -16.42
N LEU A 38 -25.25 -18.08 -17.44
CA LEU A 38 -26.26 -17.48 -18.32
C LEU A 38 -25.87 -17.64 -19.79
N SER A 39 -26.70 -18.45 -20.44
CA SER A 39 -26.73 -18.85 -21.84
C SER A 39 -26.83 -17.69 -22.85
N LYS A 40 -26.14 -17.85 -24.00
CA LYS A 40 -26.33 -17.06 -25.23
C LYS A 40 -27.77 -17.19 -25.76
N PRO A 41 -28.27 -16.17 -26.48
CA PRO A 41 -28.33 -16.29 -27.94
C PRO A 41 -28.00 -14.97 -28.69
N GLY A 42 -27.52 -15.08 -29.94
CA GLY A 42 -27.52 -13.97 -30.92
C GLY A 42 -28.56 -14.20 -32.02
N PRO A 43 -28.48 -13.54 -33.18
CA PRO A 43 -28.24 -12.12 -33.45
C PRO A 43 -29.40 -11.49 -34.28
N SER A 44 -29.63 -10.16 -34.20
CA SER A 44 -30.17 -9.39 -35.34
C SER A 44 -30.15 -7.86 -35.16
N SER A 45 -29.64 -7.23 -36.21
CA SER A 45 -30.01 -5.96 -36.85
C SER A 45 -30.05 -4.63 -36.08
N GLU A 46 -29.09 -3.78 -36.49
CA GLU A 46 -29.21 -2.36 -36.88
C GLU A 46 -29.33 -1.23 -35.84
N LEU A 47 -28.57 -0.18 -36.16
CA LEU A 47 -28.21 1.01 -35.41
C LEU A 47 -29.35 2.03 -35.35
N THR A 48 -29.48 2.76 -34.22
CA THR A 48 -29.56 4.24 -34.18
C THR A 48 -29.70 4.78 -32.75
N GLY A 49 -28.91 5.82 -32.45
CA GLY A 49 -29.37 6.95 -31.63
C GLY A 49 -29.23 6.90 -30.10
N LYS A 50 -28.14 7.51 -29.60
CA LYS A 50 -28.00 8.24 -28.31
C LYS A 50 -28.87 7.80 -27.14
N ASP A 51 -28.23 7.19 -26.13
CA ASP A 51 -28.69 7.27 -24.74
C ASP A 51 -27.52 7.56 -23.81
N GLY A 52 -27.56 8.74 -23.18
CA GLY A 52 -26.71 9.05 -22.03
C GLY A 52 -27.13 8.17 -20.87
N LYS A 53 -26.36 7.09 -20.62
CA LYS A 53 -26.59 6.19 -19.50
C LYS A 53 -26.32 6.94 -18.21
N LEU A 54 -27.37 7.50 -17.62
CA LEU A 54 -27.39 8.03 -16.28
C LEU A 54 -26.89 6.93 -15.34
N ILE A 55 -25.73 7.17 -14.72
CA ILE A 55 -25.13 6.28 -13.73
C ILE A 55 -26.15 6.07 -12.62
N SER A 56 -26.70 4.87 -12.50
CA SER A 56 -27.64 4.54 -11.42
C SER A 56 -26.83 4.36 -10.14
N PHE A 57 -26.78 5.41 -9.33
CA PHE A 57 -26.29 5.31 -7.96
C PHE A 57 -27.18 4.31 -7.18
N PRO A 58 -26.60 3.36 -6.43
CA PRO A 58 -27.39 2.46 -5.62
C PRO A 58 -28.23 3.27 -4.63
N LYS A 59 -29.56 3.08 -4.68
CA LYS A 59 -30.51 3.77 -3.80
C LYS A 59 -30.16 3.48 -2.34
N TRP A 60 -29.83 4.52 -1.59
CA TRP A 60 -29.69 4.45 -0.13
C TRP A 60 -30.97 3.89 0.48
N LYS A 61 -30.89 2.66 1.00
CA LYS A 61 -31.87 2.17 1.97
C LYS A 61 -31.61 2.92 3.27
N LYS A 62 -32.41 3.94 3.55
CA LYS A 62 -32.49 4.57 4.87
C LYS A 62 -33.07 3.54 5.84
N GLY A 63 -32.20 2.93 6.63
CA GLY A 63 -32.53 2.12 7.81
C GLY A 63 -32.07 0.66 7.71
N LEU A 64 -30.81 0.39 8.11
CA LEU A 64 -30.30 -0.86 8.70
C LEU A 64 -28.80 -0.67 9.01
N ASP A 65 -28.38 -0.90 10.25
CA ASP A 65 -27.02 -0.81 10.84
C ASP A 65 -26.04 0.21 10.24
N VAL A 66 -25.71 1.25 11.01
CA VAL A 66 -24.57 2.12 10.68
C VAL A 66 -23.29 1.35 10.98
N LEU A 67 -22.90 0.45 10.08
CA LEU A 67 -21.60 -0.20 10.10
C LEU A 67 -20.52 0.89 10.10
N SER A 68 -19.51 0.73 10.95
CA SER A 68 -18.32 1.57 10.92
C SER A 68 -17.63 1.44 9.55
N PRO A 69 -16.84 2.44 9.11
CA PRO A 69 -16.06 2.32 7.87
C PRO A 69 -15.16 1.08 7.85
N MET A 70 -14.61 0.69 9.00
CA MET A 70 -13.81 -0.53 9.16
C MET A 70 -14.61 -1.78 8.80
N GLU A 71 -15.84 -1.91 9.33
CA GLU A 71 -16.72 -3.04 9.04
C GLU A 71 -17.24 -3.00 7.60
N ARG A 72 -17.66 -1.82 7.13
CA ARG A 72 -18.20 -1.62 5.78
C ARG A 72 -17.23 -2.04 4.69
N PHE A 73 -15.95 -1.73 4.88
CA PHE A 73 -14.88 -2.04 3.91
C PHE A 73 -14.04 -3.27 4.32
N HIS A 74 -14.48 -4.03 5.34
CA HIS A 74 -13.81 -5.23 5.85
C HIS A 74 -12.32 -5.03 6.21
N LEU A 75 -11.96 -3.83 6.66
CA LEU A 75 -10.59 -3.45 6.98
C LEU A 75 -10.18 -4.01 8.34
N GLN A 76 -8.92 -4.42 8.46
CA GLN A 76 -8.31 -4.81 9.74
C GLN A 76 -7.46 -3.68 10.33
N TYR A 77 -6.89 -2.84 9.47
CA TYR A 77 -6.07 -1.68 9.80
C TYR A 77 -6.22 -0.62 8.70
N LEU A 78 -5.73 0.59 8.96
CA LEU A 78 -5.72 1.70 8.01
C LEU A 78 -4.29 2.06 7.62
N TYR A 79 -4.11 2.43 6.35
CA TYR A 79 -2.83 2.96 5.87
C TYR A 79 -2.70 4.46 6.20
N VAL A 80 -1.50 4.89 6.54
CA VAL A 80 -1.22 6.32 6.76
C VAL A 80 -1.51 7.14 5.51
N THR A 81 -1.20 6.59 4.33
CA THR A 81 -1.50 7.24 3.05
C THR A 81 -3.02 7.39 2.83
N ASP A 82 -3.81 6.37 3.16
CA ASP A 82 -5.27 6.41 3.09
C ASP A 82 -5.87 7.48 4.02
N LEU A 83 -5.35 7.65 5.23
CA LEU A 83 -5.79 8.72 6.12
C LEU A 83 -5.36 10.10 5.61
N SER A 84 -4.17 10.17 5.03
CA SER A 84 -3.62 11.43 4.54
C SER A 84 -4.39 11.98 3.35
N THR A 85 -4.85 11.12 2.44
CA THR A 85 -5.70 11.53 1.31
C THR A 85 -7.08 12.02 1.77
N GLN A 86 -7.65 11.49 2.87
CA GLN A 86 -8.92 11.97 3.45
C GLN A 86 -8.84 13.44 3.89
N ASN A 87 -7.69 13.88 4.42
CA ASN A 87 -7.49 15.26 4.88
C ASN A 87 -7.70 16.30 3.77
N TRP A 88 -7.66 15.91 2.49
CA TRP A 88 -8.07 16.75 1.37
C TRP A 88 -9.55 16.59 1.01
N CYS A 89 -10.01 15.35 0.84
CA CYS A 89 -11.40 15.05 0.45
C CYS A 89 -11.82 13.64 0.92
N GLU A 90 -12.64 13.58 1.97
CA GLU A 90 -13.18 12.32 2.50
C GLU A 90 -13.98 11.54 1.45
N GLN A 91 -14.77 12.22 0.62
CA GLN A 91 -15.58 11.59 -0.44
C GLN A 91 -14.72 10.91 -1.52
N GLN A 92 -13.54 11.47 -1.83
CA GLN A 92 -12.62 10.84 -2.77
C GLN A 92 -12.18 9.47 -2.26
N MET A 93 -11.94 9.35 -0.95
CA MET A 93 -11.52 8.10 -0.33
C MET A 93 -12.62 7.05 -0.31
N VAL A 94 -13.86 7.47 -0.02
CA VAL A 94 -15.03 6.59 -0.13
C VAL A 94 -15.15 6.04 -1.56
N TYR A 95 -15.08 6.90 -2.58
CA TYR A 95 -15.13 6.44 -3.96
C TYR A 95 -13.94 5.56 -4.36
N GLY A 96 -12.75 5.83 -3.83
CA GLY A 96 -11.59 4.97 -4.02
C GLY A 96 -11.86 3.54 -3.53
N LYS A 97 -12.45 3.38 -2.34
CA LYS A 97 -12.80 2.06 -1.79
C LYS A 97 -14.02 1.42 -2.46
N GLU A 98 -15.01 2.21 -2.88
CA GLU A 98 -16.23 1.68 -3.53
C GLU A 98 -16.05 1.33 -5.01
N LEU A 99 -15.11 1.97 -5.70
CA LEU A 99 -14.84 1.80 -7.12
C LEU A 99 -13.35 1.50 -7.39
N PRO A 100 -12.84 0.35 -6.89
CA PRO A 100 -11.47 -0.07 -7.19
C PRO A 100 -11.29 -0.19 -8.71
N GLY A 101 -10.19 0.36 -9.22
CA GLY A 101 -9.87 0.36 -10.65
C GLY A 101 -10.34 1.59 -11.44
N PHE A 102 -11.09 2.53 -10.84
CA PHE A 102 -11.39 3.82 -11.49
C PHE A 102 -10.23 4.83 -11.34
N LEU A 103 -9.03 4.42 -11.77
CA LEU A 103 -7.87 5.30 -11.90
C LEU A 103 -7.69 5.68 -13.36
N ALA A 104 -7.63 6.98 -13.63
CA ALA A 104 -7.34 7.46 -14.98
C ALA A 104 -5.93 6.99 -15.39
N PRO A 105 -5.71 6.47 -16.60
CA PRO A 105 -4.40 5.95 -17.03
C PRO A 105 -3.25 6.96 -16.89
N GLU A 106 -3.50 8.26 -17.07
CA GLU A 106 -2.48 9.30 -16.85
C GLU A 106 -2.03 9.36 -15.38
N LYS A 107 -2.94 9.12 -14.44
CA LYS A 107 -2.61 9.10 -13.00
C LYS A 107 -1.78 7.86 -12.67
N ALA A 108 -2.13 6.70 -13.21
CA ALA A 108 -1.38 5.46 -13.03
C ALA A 108 0.09 5.64 -13.47
N ALA A 109 0.32 6.11 -14.70
CA ALA A 109 1.69 6.31 -15.21
C ALA A 109 2.54 7.28 -14.36
N ILE A 110 1.93 8.29 -13.75
CA ILE A 110 2.62 9.22 -12.84
C ILE A 110 2.99 8.52 -11.52
N LEU A 111 2.09 7.69 -10.99
CA LEU A 111 2.33 6.90 -9.78
C LEU A 111 3.43 5.87 -10.04
N ASP A 112 3.37 5.13 -11.14
CA ASP A 112 4.40 4.14 -11.53
C ASP A 112 5.79 4.80 -11.64
N THR A 113 5.86 6.00 -12.21
CA THR A 113 7.11 6.76 -12.28
C THR A 113 7.62 7.14 -10.90
N GLY A 114 6.70 7.53 -10.00
CA GLY A 114 7.01 7.78 -8.60
C GLY A 114 7.54 6.54 -7.90
N ALA A 115 6.81 5.42 -8.00
CA ALA A 115 7.19 4.14 -7.42
C ALA A 115 8.57 3.68 -7.91
N SER A 116 8.86 3.82 -9.22
CA SER A 116 10.18 3.50 -9.78
C SER A 116 11.31 4.34 -9.17
N ILE A 117 11.06 5.62 -8.85
CA ILE A 117 12.05 6.46 -8.18
C ILE A 117 12.26 6.02 -6.73
N HIS A 118 11.20 5.66 -6.00
CA HIS A 118 11.33 5.13 -4.64
C HIS A 118 12.10 3.80 -4.64
N LEU A 119 11.76 2.88 -5.54
CA LEU A 119 12.46 1.61 -5.72
C LEU A 119 13.94 1.80 -6.06
N ALA A 120 14.26 2.71 -6.97
CA ALA A 120 15.65 3.01 -7.30
C ALA A 120 16.44 3.51 -6.08
N ARG A 121 15.80 4.33 -5.22
CA ARG A 121 16.40 4.79 -3.97
C ARG A 121 16.53 3.66 -2.95
N GLU A 122 15.54 2.80 -2.81
CA GLU A 122 15.64 1.64 -1.91
C GLU A 122 16.86 0.78 -2.26
N LEU A 123 17.04 0.49 -3.55
CA LEU A 123 18.14 -0.31 -4.10
C LEU A 123 19.54 0.33 -3.96
N GLU A 124 19.63 1.62 -3.60
CA GLU A 124 20.92 2.24 -3.26
C GLU A 124 21.47 1.76 -1.91
N LEU A 125 20.59 1.29 -1.01
CA LEU A 125 20.94 0.89 0.36
C LEU A 125 20.64 -0.59 0.65
N HIS A 126 19.60 -1.15 0.03
CA HIS A 126 19.10 -2.48 0.36
C HIS A 126 19.14 -3.41 -0.85
N ASP A 127 19.57 -4.65 -0.63
CA ASP A 127 19.43 -5.73 -1.60
C ASP A 127 18.05 -6.38 -1.45
N LEU A 128 17.22 -6.33 -2.49
CA LEU A 128 15.89 -6.93 -2.47
C LEU A 128 15.95 -8.44 -2.72
N VAL A 129 15.26 -9.19 -1.86
CA VAL A 129 15.12 -10.65 -1.97
C VAL A 129 13.65 -10.99 -2.17
N THR A 130 13.36 -11.78 -3.21
CA THR A 130 12.01 -12.27 -3.47
C THR A 130 11.64 -13.37 -2.47
N ILE A 131 10.54 -13.18 -1.74
CA ILE A 131 10.01 -14.13 -0.76
C ILE A 131 8.60 -14.53 -1.19
N SER A 132 8.31 -15.84 -1.24
CA SER A 132 6.96 -16.32 -1.54
C SER A 132 6.04 -16.11 -0.34
N ILE A 133 5.11 -15.17 -0.46
CA ILE A 133 4.09 -14.87 0.56
C ILE A 133 2.84 -15.68 0.23
N THR A 134 2.41 -16.54 1.14
CA THR A 134 1.23 -17.40 0.93
C THR A 134 0.08 -17.07 1.88
N SER A 135 0.32 -16.21 2.87
CA SER A 135 -0.63 -15.94 3.93
C SER A 135 -0.38 -14.58 4.59
N LYS A 136 -1.36 -14.12 5.37
CA LYS A 136 -1.30 -12.85 6.10
C LYS A 136 -0.18 -12.85 7.14
N GLU A 137 0.09 -13.98 7.80
CA GLU A 137 1.20 -14.04 8.73
C GLU A 137 2.56 -14.02 8.01
N ASP A 138 2.69 -14.53 6.78
CA ASP A 138 3.93 -14.36 6.01
C ASP A 138 4.18 -12.88 5.72
N THR A 139 3.15 -12.14 5.31
CA THR A 139 3.25 -10.69 5.08
C THR A 139 3.75 -9.95 6.33
N TRP A 140 3.19 -10.26 7.50
CA TRP A 140 3.62 -9.66 8.75
C TRP A 140 5.02 -10.14 9.18
N ALA A 141 5.33 -11.42 8.99
CA ALA A 141 6.65 -11.98 9.26
C ALA A 141 7.74 -11.26 8.44
N VAL A 142 7.51 -11.05 7.15
CA VAL A 142 8.42 -10.27 6.29
C VAL A 142 8.60 -8.85 6.81
N LYS A 143 7.51 -8.16 7.20
CA LYS A 143 7.61 -6.81 7.83
C LYS A 143 8.47 -6.83 9.10
N PHE A 144 8.28 -7.82 9.98
CA PHE A 144 9.09 -7.96 11.19
C PHE A 144 10.56 -8.26 10.88
N LEU A 145 10.84 -9.16 9.95
CA LEU A 145 12.20 -9.49 9.52
C LEU A 145 12.90 -8.27 8.92
N ASN A 146 12.21 -7.50 8.07
CA ASN A 146 12.74 -6.26 7.49
C ASN A 146 13.07 -5.23 8.57
N MET A 147 12.19 -5.00 9.54
CA MET A 147 12.51 -4.10 10.65
C MET A 147 13.73 -4.58 11.45
N LEU A 148 13.79 -5.88 11.77
CA LEU A 148 14.89 -6.46 12.53
C LEU A 148 16.23 -6.38 11.78
N SER A 149 16.23 -6.50 10.45
CA SER A 149 17.44 -6.36 9.63
C SER A 149 17.85 -4.90 9.45
N MET A 150 16.89 -3.97 9.32
CA MET A 150 17.15 -2.55 9.13
C MET A 150 17.65 -1.82 10.39
N ILE A 151 17.26 -2.26 11.60
CA ILE A 151 17.69 -1.60 12.85
C ILE A 151 19.22 -1.59 13.01
N PRO A 152 19.95 -2.71 12.87
CA PRO A 152 21.41 -2.71 12.87
C PRO A 152 22.01 -1.82 11.78
N THR A 153 21.47 -1.86 10.56
CA THR A 153 21.93 -1.02 9.44
C THR A 153 21.79 0.46 9.76
N LEU A 154 20.66 0.88 10.33
CA LEU A 154 20.46 2.26 10.79
C LEU A 154 21.49 2.66 11.86
N GLN A 155 21.85 1.74 12.77
CA GLN A 155 22.85 2.00 13.81
C GLN A 155 24.28 2.10 13.27
N SER A 156 24.65 1.31 12.25
CA SER A 156 26.01 1.27 11.71
C SER A 156 26.25 2.27 10.59
N GLU A 157 25.31 2.39 9.65
CA GLU A 157 25.44 3.19 8.43
C GLU A 157 24.75 4.55 8.56
N GLY A 158 23.81 4.67 9.50
CA GLY A 158 23.15 5.92 9.83
C GLY A 158 21.98 6.30 8.94
N CYS A 159 21.59 5.44 8.00
CA CYS A 159 20.47 5.66 7.08
C CYS A 159 19.81 4.34 6.66
N ILE A 160 18.49 4.32 6.59
CA ILE A 160 17.69 3.23 6.01
C ILE A 160 16.51 3.81 5.22
N ARG A 161 16.01 3.04 4.26
CA ARG A 161 14.82 3.37 3.47
C ARG A 161 13.72 2.31 3.61
N GLU A 162 12.50 2.72 3.28
CA GLU A 162 11.30 1.86 3.26
C GLU A 162 11.05 1.14 4.60
N PHE A 163 11.17 1.86 5.72
CA PHE A 163 11.04 1.28 7.06
C PHE A 163 9.56 1.06 7.43
N PRO A 164 9.11 -0.19 7.69
CA PRO A 164 7.73 -0.46 8.08
C PRO A 164 7.40 0.12 9.46
N VAL A 165 6.23 0.75 9.58
CA VAL A 165 5.72 1.27 10.86
C VAL A 165 4.26 0.91 11.08
N PHE A 166 3.89 0.74 12.35
CA PHE A 166 2.51 0.49 12.74
C PHE A 166 2.27 0.88 14.19
N GLY A 167 1.05 1.26 14.51
CA GLY A 167 0.67 1.63 15.87
C GLY A 167 -0.83 1.76 16.04
N GLU A 168 -1.31 1.55 17.26
CA GLU A 168 -2.72 1.71 17.59
C GLU A 168 -3.03 3.18 17.92
N VAL A 169 -4.06 3.72 17.28
CA VAL A 169 -4.54 5.09 17.48
C VAL A 169 -6.06 5.04 17.61
N GLU A 170 -6.60 5.48 18.75
CA GLU A 170 -8.05 5.49 19.02
C GLU A 170 -8.73 4.12 18.75
N GLY A 171 -8.07 3.02 19.11
CA GLY A 171 -8.59 1.67 18.92
C GLY A 171 -8.55 1.17 17.47
N VAL A 172 -7.80 1.83 16.59
CA VAL A 172 -7.58 1.40 15.21
C VAL A 172 -6.08 1.21 14.97
N LEU A 173 -5.70 0.07 14.40
CA LEU A 173 -4.32 -0.15 13.97
C LEU A 173 -4.04 0.66 12.70
N LEU A 174 -3.02 1.51 12.77
CA LEU A 174 -2.45 2.20 11.63
C LEU A 174 -1.19 1.47 11.19
N VAL A 175 -0.98 1.42 9.88
CA VAL A 175 0.21 0.84 9.23
C VAL A 175 0.72 1.83 8.20
N GLY A 176 2.01 1.85 7.96
CA GLY A 176 2.56 2.43 6.75
C GLY A 176 4.05 2.18 6.61
N VAL A 177 4.67 2.92 5.70
CA VAL A 177 6.09 2.79 5.37
C VAL A 177 6.72 4.17 5.34
N ILE A 178 7.82 4.33 6.07
CA ILE A 178 8.61 5.56 6.09
C ILE A 178 9.64 5.47 4.96
N ASP A 179 9.64 6.44 4.05
CA ASP A 179 10.55 6.44 2.91
C ASP A 179 12.03 6.44 3.35
N GLU A 180 12.41 7.24 4.35
CA GLU A 180 13.79 7.30 4.84
C GLU A 180 13.87 7.69 6.32
N LEU A 181 14.72 6.98 7.07
CA LEU A 181 15.14 7.30 8.43
C LEU A 181 16.66 7.44 8.45
N HIS A 182 17.18 8.56 8.97
CA HIS A 182 18.62 8.76 9.08
C HIS A 182 19.03 9.59 10.30
N TYR A 183 20.27 9.42 10.76
CA TYR A 183 20.85 10.26 11.80
C TYR A 183 21.50 11.52 11.20
N THR A 184 21.14 12.67 11.73
CA THR A 184 21.83 13.94 11.41
C THR A 184 23.25 13.95 11.98
N PRO A 185 24.13 14.87 11.54
CA PRO A 185 25.45 15.05 12.15
C PRO A 185 25.42 15.37 13.65
N LYS A 186 24.27 15.76 14.21
CA LYS A 186 24.06 16.01 15.64
C LYS A 186 23.64 14.75 16.42
N GLY A 187 23.42 13.62 15.75
CA GLY A 187 22.89 12.39 16.33
C GLY A 187 21.38 12.38 16.54
N GLU A 188 20.65 13.31 15.92
CA GLU A 188 19.18 13.33 15.96
C GLU A 188 18.64 12.43 14.85
N LEU A 189 17.65 11.58 15.15
CA LEU A 189 16.99 10.73 14.15
C LEU A 189 15.93 11.55 13.42
N GLU A 190 16.08 11.69 12.10
CA GLU A 190 15.13 12.38 11.22
C GLU A 190 14.36 11.40 10.35
N LEU A 191 13.08 11.70 10.15
CA LEU A 191 12.17 11.03 9.25
C LEU A 191 11.97 11.90 8.02
N VAL A 192 12.25 11.35 6.84
CA VAL A 192 12.15 12.06 5.57
C VAL A 192 11.13 11.36 4.67
N GLU A 193 10.21 12.14 4.13
CA GLU A 193 9.22 11.71 3.13
C GLU A 193 9.58 12.34 1.78
N LEU A 194 9.77 11.51 0.76
CA LEU A 194 10.01 11.95 -0.61
C LEU A 194 8.69 12.05 -1.37
N LYS A 195 8.48 13.18 -2.05
CA LYS A 195 7.37 13.33 -3.01
C LYS A 195 7.89 13.71 -4.38
N THR A 196 7.60 12.86 -5.36
CA THR A 196 7.93 13.10 -6.76
C THR A 196 6.86 13.97 -7.43
N ARG A 197 7.27 14.81 -8.39
CA ARG A 197 6.37 15.75 -9.09
C ARG A 197 6.76 15.86 -10.54
N ARG A 198 5.76 15.85 -11.43
CA ARG A 198 5.97 16.03 -12.89
C ARG A 198 6.50 17.41 -13.26
N ARG A 199 6.12 18.44 -12.51
CA ARG A 199 6.52 19.83 -12.78
C ARG A 199 7.49 20.30 -11.70
N PRO A 200 8.54 21.06 -12.05
CA PRO A 200 9.51 21.62 -11.10
C PRO A 200 8.92 22.85 -10.41
N MET A 201 7.76 22.68 -9.77
CA MET A 201 7.06 23.73 -9.02
C MET A 201 6.86 23.26 -7.59
N LEU A 202 6.93 24.21 -6.67
CA LEU A 202 6.67 23.94 -5.26
C LEU A 202 5.23 23.45 -5.04
N PRO A 203 5.00 22.64 -3.98
CA PRO A 203 3.66 22.23 -3.61
C PRO A 203 2.72 23.40 -3.34
N LEU A 204 1.45 23.21 -3.69
CA LEU A 204 0.38 24.06 -3.17
C LEU A 204 0.23 23.85 -1.66
N ASP A 205 -0.26 24.84 -0.93
CA ASP A 205 -0.37 24.76 0.54
C ASP A 205 -1.31 23.63 1.00
N ALA A 206 -2.34 23.33 0.22
CA ALA A 206 -3.17 22.15 0.42
C ALA A 206 -2.38 20.84 0.41
N GLN A 207 -1.46 20.70 -0.55
CA GLN A 207 -0.59 19.53 -0.66
C GLN A 207 0.40 19.50 0.50
N LYS A 208 1.01 20.64 0.86
CA LYS A 208 1.87 20.72 2.05
C LYS A 208 1.15 20.30 3.32
N LYS A 209 -0.11 20.70 3.50
CA LYS A 209 -0.92 20.31 4.65
C LYS A 209 -1.18 18.80 4.68
N LYS A 210 -1.47 18.20 3.51
CA LYS A 210 -1.59 16.74 3.36
C LYS A 210 -0.29 16.02 3.72
N ASP A 211 0.82 16.46 3.15
CA ASP A 211 2.14 15.84 3.33
C ASP A 211 2.64 16.03 4.78
N CYS A 212 2.37 17.18 5.40
CA CYS A 212 2.66 17.43 6.80
C CYS A 212 1.84 16.51 7.73
N PHE A 213 0.56 16.28 7.41
CA PHE A 213 -0.27 15.34 8.18
C PHE A 213 0.25 13.89 8.06
N GLN A 214 0.64 13.47 6.85
CA GLN A 214 1.28 12.18 6.60
C GLN A 214 2.54 11.98 7.47
N VAL A 215 3.49 12.92 7.40
CA VAL A 215 4.72 12.89 8.20
C VAL A 215 4.43 12.90 9.71
N SER A 216 3.42 13.68 10.13
CA SER A 216 3.03 13.75 11.54
C SER A 216 2.46 12.42 12.04
N LEU A 217 1.67 11.72 11.22
CA LEU A 217 1.15 10.39 11.54
C LEU A 217 2.27 9.36 11.63
N TYR A 218 3.18 9.34 10.65
CA TYR A 218 4.33 8.43 10.68
C TYR A 218 5.18 8.64 11.93
N LYS A 219 5.51 9.90 12.26
CA LYS A 219 6.23 10.21 13.49
C LYS A 219 5.48 9.72 14.73
N TYR A 220 4.17 9.97 14.81
CA TYR A 220 3.36 9.59 15.95
C TYR A 220 3.37 8.07 16.19
N ILE A 221 3.15 7.27 15.14
CA ILE A 221 3.14 5.81 15.27
C ILE A 221 4.55 5.24 15.46
N PHE A 222 5.57 5.82 14.83
CA PHE A 222 6.97 5.45 15.06
C PHE A 222 7.39 5.68 16.52
N ASP A 223 7.08 6.86 17.07
CA ASP A 223 7.35 7.17 18.48
C ASP A 223 6.62 6.18 19.41
N ALA A 224 5.40 5.76 19.06
CA ALA A 224 4.65 4.75 19.81
C ALA A 224 5.31 3.37 19.78
N MET A 225 5.87 2.95 18.63
CA MET A 225 6.65 1.71 18.51
C MET A 225 7.89 1.77 19.40
N VAL A 226 8.68 2.85 19.32
CA VAL A 226 9.91 3.03 20.11
C VAL A 226 9.63 3.05 21.60
N GLN A 227 8.51 3.62 22.02
CA GLN A 227 8.07 3.65 23.42
C GLN A 227 7.49 2.31 23.92
N GLY A 228 7.38 1.29 23.05
CA GLY A 228 6.81 -0.01 23.41
C GLY A 228 5.30 0.03 23.68
N LYS A 229 4.59 1.02 23.12
CA LYS A 229 3.13 1.13 23.26
C LYS A 229 2.38 0.11 22.39
N VAL A 230 3.05 -0.42 21.37
CA VAL A 230 2.50 -1.46 20.51
C VAL A 230 2.74 -2.82 21.15
N THR A 231 1.67 -3.47 21.60
CA THR A 231 1.75 -4.79 22.24
C THR A 231 1.42 -5.89 21.23
N THR A 232 2.02 -7.07 21.42
CA THR A 232 1.72 -8.26 20.60
C THR A 232 0.23 -8.61 20.64
N ALA A 233 -0.42 -8.44 21.79
CA ALA A 233 -1.86 -8.68 21.95
C ALA A 233 -2.72 -7.74 21.09
N SER A 234 -2.41 -6.43 21.10
CA SER A 234 -3.09 -5.45 20.25
C SER A 234 -2.91 -5.79 18.77
N LEU A 235 -1.69 -6.13 18.37
CA LEU A 235 -1.39 -6.50 16.99
C LEU A 235 -2.18 -7.74 16.56
N ILE A 236 -2.17 -8.83 17.35
CA ILE A 236 -2.94 -10.05 17.07
C ILE A 236 -4.45 -9.75 16.99
N GLN A 237 -4.97 -8.93 17.91
CA GLN A 237 -6.39 -8.57 17.94
C GLN A 237 -6.82 -7.88 16.64
N HIS A 238 -6.05 -6.89 16.17
CA HIS A 238 -6.39 -6.13 14.96
C HIS A 238 -6.16 -6.93 13.69
N THR A 239 -5.04 -7.66 13.62
CA THR A 239 -4.61 -8.35 12.39
C THR A 239 -5.24 -9.74 12.23
N LYS A 240 -5.84 -10.28 13.31
CA LYS A 240 -6.40 -11.64 13.39
C LYS A 240 -5.39 -12.74 13.02
N LEU A 241 -4.12 -12.51 13.33
CA LEU A 241 -3.04 -13.47 13.06
C LEU A 241 -3.09 -14.66 14.00
N HIS A 242 -2.63 -15.81 13.51
CA HIS A 242 -2.49 -17.03 14.29
C HIS A 242 -1.02 -17.47 14.39
N PRO A 243 -0.22 -16.89 15.31
CA PRO A 243 1.21 -17.18 15.42
C PRO A 243 1.52 -18.62 15.83
N GLU A 244 0.61 -19.26 16.56
CA GLU A 244 0.78 -20.62 17.10
C GLU A 244 0.50 -21.74 16.08
N LYS A 245 -0.03 -21.40 14.90
CA LYS A 245 -0.35 -22.41 13.89
C LYS A 245 0.97 -22.90 13.27
N PRO A 246 1.33 -24.19 13.39
CA PRO A 246 2.53 -24.71 12.74
C PRO A 246 2.38 -24.51 11.23
N ARG A 247 3.39 -23.87 10.63
CA ARG A 247 3.48 -23.75 9.19
C ARG A 247 4.27 -24.94 8.69
N ASP A 248 3.66 -25.73 7.81
CA ASP A 248 4.36 -26.78 7.08
C ASP A 248 5.34 -26.09 6.13
N LEU A 249 6.52 -25.69 6.64
CA LEU A 249 7.63 -25.30 5.80
C LEU A 249 8.05 -26.55 5.02
N GLN A 250 7.57 -26.67 3.79
CA GLN A 250 8.21 -27.52 2.80
C GLN A 250 9.52 -26.82 2.42
N CYS A 251 10.59 -27.17 3.14
CA CYS A 251 11.96 -26.88 2.77
C CYS A 251 12.40 -27.71 1.56
#